data_AF-A0A8H4XTN3-F1
#
_entry.id   AF-A0A8H4XTN3-F1
#
_cell.length_a   1.000
_cell.length_b   1.000
_cell.length_c   1.000
_cell.angle_alpha   90.00
_cell.angle_beta   90.00
_cell.angle_gamma   90.00
#
_symmetry.space_group_name_H-M   'P 1'
#
loop_
_entity.id
_entity.type
_entity.pdbx_description
1 polymer ?
#
loop_
_entity_poly.entity_id
_entity_poly.type
_entity_poly.pdbx_seq_one_letter_code
_entity_poly.pdbx_strand_id
1 'polypeptide(L)'
;MLMQMRKLCNHPFVFEPVEDQMNPGRGTNDLIWLDIDFLRFRGLKYLRLDGSTKSDDRSELLKLFNAPGSDYFCFLLSTRAGGLGLNLQTADTVIIYDSDWNPHQDLQAQDRAHRIGQKNEVRILRLITSNSVEEKILGRAQFKLDMDGKVIQAGKFDNKSTNEEREALLRTLLESAEAGEQLNDQDEMDDDDLNEIMARSDEELILFQKMDQERAKNEKYGPGHRYPRLMGEDELPDIYLAEDMPSAKAEVEEVTGRGARERKVTRYDDGLTEDQWLMAMDAEDDTIEEAIARKDARVERRRSNKEKRSRKPGGTDSSPEPSRESSETPQVKRRRK
;
A
#
# COMPACT_ATOMS: atom_id res chain seq x y z
N MET A 1 3.57 -2.63 -12.08
CA MET A 1 2.08 -2.58 -12.12
C MET A 1 1.47 -2.37 -10.73
N LEU A 2 1.66 -3.26 -9.76
CA LEU A 2 1.12 -3.11 -8.38
C LEU A 2 1.45 -1.77 -7.71
N MET A 3 2.71 -1.32 -7.78
CA MET A 3 3.12 -0.02 -7.23
C MET A 3 2.45 1.17 -7.94
N GLN A 4 2.11 1.05 -9.22
CA GLN A 4 1.42 2.09 -9.97
C GLN A 4 -0.06 2.14 -9.57
N MET A 5 -0.71 0.98 -9.40
CA MET A 5 -2.08 0.90 -8.91
C MET A 5 -2.21 1.50 -7.50
N ARG A 6 -1.28 1.18 -6.58
CA ARG A 6 -1.25 1.82 -5.25
C ARG A 6 -1.04 3.34 -5.33
N LYS A 7 -0.17 3.80 -6.22
CA LYS A 7 0.02 5.25 -6.43
C LYS A 7 -1.26 5.91 -6.91
N LEU A 8 -2.00 5.27 -7.81
CA LEU A 8 -3.26 5.79 -8.33
C LEU A 8 -4.35 5.83 -7.26
N CYS A 9 -4.50 4.78 -6.44
CA CYS A 9 -5.45 4.75 -5.32
C CYS A 9 -5.13 5.83 -4.29
N ASN A 10 -3.84 6.10 -4.03
CA ASN A 10 -3.42 7.16 -3.13
C ASN A 10 -3.65 8.55 -3.73
N HIS A 11 -3.09 8.87 -4.90
CA HIS A 11 -3.38 10.14 -5.56
C HIS A 11 -3.00 10.16 -7.06
N PRO A 12 -3.82 10.74 -7.96
CA PRO A 12 -3.49 10.84 -9.38
C PRO A 12 -2.29 11.76 -9.70
N PHE A 13 -2.04 12.81 -8.92
CA PHE A 13 -0.92 13.76 -9.13
C PHE A 13 0.47 13.21 -8.78
N VAL A 14 0.59 11.91 -8.49
CA VAL A 14 1.90 11.26 -8.35
C VAL A 14 2.57 11.04 -9.71
N PHE A 15 1.79 11.11 -10.78
CA PHE A 15 2.31 11.01 -12.14
C PHE A 15 2.60 12.41 -12.67
N GLU A 16 3.89 12.75 -12.80
CA GLU A 16 4.34 14.07 -13.30
C GLU A 16 3.63 14.52 -14.59
N PRO A 17 3.35 13.65 -15.59
CA PRO A 17 2.62 14.07 -16.80
C PRO A 17 1.17 14.53 -16.53
N VAL A 18 0.54 13.99 -15.49
CA VAL A 18 -0.82 14.34 -15.07
C VAL A 18 -0.78 15.64 -14.28
N GLU A 19 0.17 15.78 -13.36
CA GLU A 19 0.39 16.99 -12.59
C GLU A 19 0.69 18.19 -13.49
N ASP A 20 1.55 18.03 -14.50
CA ASP A 20 1.91 19.11 -15.43
C ASP A 20 0.73 19.61 -16.27
N GLN A 21 -0.27 18.75 -16.55
CA GLN A 21 -1.48 19.14 -17.28
C GLN A 21 -2.52 19.79 -16.37
N MET A 22 -2.71 19.27 -15.15
CA MET A 22 -3.71 19.81 -14.20
C MET A 22 -3.20 21.01 -13.42
N ASN A 23 -1.90 21.09 -13.17
CA ASN A 23 -1.22 22.14 -12.43
C ASN A 23 0.12 22.53 -13.10
N PRO A 24 0.08 23.21 -14.26
CA PRO A 24 1.29 23.63 -14.99
C PRO A 24 2.20 24.60 -14.21
N GLY A 25 1.74 25.11 -13.05
CA GLY A 25 2.51 25.95 -12.15
C GLY A 25 3.47 25.19 -11.22
N ARG A 26 3.44 23.84 -11.20
CA ARG A 26 4.27 22.97 -10.32
C ARG A 26 4.33 23.47 -8.88
N GLY A 27 3.17 23.80 -8.33
CA GLY A 27 3.01 24.08 -6.92
C GLY A 27 3.10 22.78 -6.12
N THR A 28 4.36 22.33 -5.90
CA THR A 28 4.87 21.34 -4.92
C THR A 28 4.57 19.83 -5.11
N ASN A 29 5.66 19.03 -5.19
CA ASN A 29 5.75 17.61 -5.60
C ASN A 29 5.53 16.57 -4.47
N ASP A 30 5.06 15.35 -4.82
CA ASP A 30 5.15 14.03 -4.14
C ASP A 30 4.22 13.73 -2.92
N LEU A 31 3.18 12.90 -3.10
CA LEU A 31 2.27 12.22 -2.12
C LEU A 31 2.15 12.84 -0.71
N ILE A 32 3.19 12.75 0.13
CA ILE A 32 3.24 13.38 1.46
C ILE A 32 3.08 14.91 1.36
N TRP A 33 3.55 15.51 0.28
CA TRP A 33 3.41 16.92 -0.03
C TRP A 33 2.01 17.32 -0.44
N LEU A 34 1.20 16.41 -1.00
CA LEU A 34 -0.17 16.77 -1.33
C LEU A 34 -1.05 16.84 -0.09
N ASP A 35 -0.89 15.91 0.86
CA ASP A 35 -1.55 16.04 2.17
C ASP A 35 -1.09 17.33 2.86
N ILE A 36 0.21 17.64 2.78
CA ILE A 36 0.77 18.90 3.26
C ILE A 36 0.16 20.11 2.56
N ASP A 37 -0.02 20.06 1.25
CA ASP A 37 -0.53 21.17 0.46
C ASP A 37 -2.03 21.35 0.68
N PHE A 38 -2.77 20.26 0.85
CA PHE A 38 -4.15 20.26 1.30
C PHE A 38 -4.27 20.86 2.71
N LEU A 39 -3.44 20.43 3.66
CA LEU A 39 -3.43 20.97 5.02
C LEU A 39 -3.07 22.46 5.02
N ARG A 40 -2.09 22.89 4.20
CA ARG A 40 -1.73 24.30 4.01
C ARG A 40 -2.87 25.10 3.40
N PHE A 41 -3.51 24.56 2.36
CA PHE A 41 -4.65 25.19 1.69
C PHE A 41 -5.82 25.37 2.66
N ARG A 42 -6.07 24.40 3.54
CA ARG A 42 -7.07 24.46 4.61
C ARG A 42 -6.62 25.28 5.83
N GLY A 43 -5.37 25.75 5.88
CA GLY A 43 -4.82 26.51 6.99
C GLY A 43 -4.61 25.69 8.28
N LEU A 44 -4.53 24.36 8.18
CA LEU A 44 -4.33 23.45 9.31
C LEU A 44 -2.83 23.31 9.61
N LYS A 45 -2.43 23.66 10.82
CA LYS A 45 -1.05 23.49 11.28
C LYS A 45 -0.73 22.01 11.46
N TYR A 46 0.36 21.56 10.87
CA TYR A 46 0.79 20.17 10.91
C TYR A 46 2.29 20.03 11.19
N LEU A 47 2.69 18.85 11.66
CA LEU A 47 4.08 18.41 11.77
C LEU A 47 4.32 17.25 10.80
N ARG A 48 5.58 17.04 10.40
CA ARG A 48 5.98 15.94 9.50
C ARG A 48 7.19 15.22 10.08
N LEU A 49 7.17 13.90 10.04
CA LEU A 49 8.32 13.06 10.38
C LEU A 49 8.41 11.89 9.40
N ASP A 50 9.57 11.80 8.76
CA ASP A 50 9.91 10.72 7.83
C ASP A 50 11.28 10.13 8.14
N GLY A 51 11.70 9.14 7.33
CA GLY A 51 13.01 8.49 7.48
C GLY A 51 14.22 9.40 7.21
N SER A 52 14.02 10.58 6.63
CA SER A 52 15.09 11.56 6.37
C SER A 52 15.32 12.52 7.54
N THR A 53 14.37 12.59 8.48
CA THR A 53 14.41 13.46 9.64
C THR A 53 15.47 12.99 10.65
N LYS A 54 16.32 13.91 11.14
CA LYS A 54 17.38 13.58 12.10
C LYS A 54 16.80 13.18 13.46
N SER A 55 17.57 12.41 14.23
CA SER A 55 17.14 11.92 15.55
C SER A 55 16.91 13.03 16.58
N ASP A 56 17.67 14.13 16.50
CA ASP A 56 17.52 15.27 17.41
C ASP A 56 16.21 16.02 17.10
N ASP A 57 16.00 16.36 15.83
CA ASP A 57 14.78 17.02 15.32
C ASP A 57 13.52 16.19 15.65
N ARG A 58 13.61 14.86 15.52
CA ARG A 58 12.52 13.94 15.92
C ARG A 58 12.09 14.16 17.37
N SER A 59 13.04 14.29 18.28
CA SER A 59 12.76 14.46 19.71
C SER A 59 12.12 15.81 20.00
N GLU A 60 12.49 16.84 19.24
CA GLU A 60 11.90 18.18 19.32
C GLU A 60 10.47 18.19 18.79
N LEU A 61 10.22 17.59 17.62
CA LEU A 61 8.88 17.47 17.03
C LEU A 61 7.90 16.74 17.96
N LEU A 62 8.34 15.68 18.63
CA LEU A 62 7.53 14.96 19.61
C LEU A 62 7.19 15.83 20.84
N LYS A 63 8.11 16.69 21.28
CA LYS A 63 7.85 17.62 22.39
C LYS A 63 6.85 18.70 21.97
N LEU A 64 6.98 19.23 20.75
CA LEU A 64 6.04 20.20 20.19
C LEU A 64 4.63 19.62 20.08
N PHE A 65 4.51 18.39 19.57
CA PHE A 65 3.21 17.73 19.44
C PHE A 65 2.56 17.42 20.79
N ASN A 66 3.33 16.90 21.75
CA ASN A 66 2.82 16.55 23.09
C ASN A 66 2.69 17.78 24.03
N ALA A 67 3.03 19.00 23.58
CA ALA A 67 2.93 20.19 24.40
C ALA A 67 1.46 20.48 24.76
N PRO A 68 1.14 20.84 26.02
CA PRO A 68 -0.21 21.20 26.39
C PRO A 68 -0.64 22.45 25.63
N GLY A 69 -1.76 22.38 24.91
CA GLY A 69 -2.22 23.47 24.05
C GLY A 69 -1.38 23.65 22.80
N SER A 70 -0.77 22.57 22.27
CA SER A 70 -0.11 22.59 20.97
C SER A 70 -1.04 23.15 19.90
N ASP A 71 -0.53 24.10 19.12
CA ASP A 71 -1.21 24.68 17.97
C ASP A 71 -1.33 23.72 16.78
N TYR A 72 -0.62 22.58 16.82
CA TYR A 72 -0.55 21.62 15.73
C TYR A 72 -1.69 20.61 15.82
N PHE A 73 -2.54 20.58 14.80
CA PHE A 73 -3.69 19.70 14.71
C PHE A 73 -3.32 18.29 14.23
N CYS A 74 -2.40 18.19 13.27
CA CYS A 74 -2.04 16.94 12.61
C CYS A 74 -0.54 16.64 12.70
N PHE A 75 -0.18 15.36 12.78
CA PHE A 75 1.20 14.90 12.66
C PHE A 75 1.30 13.81 11.60
N LEU A 76 1.90 14.15 10.46
CA LEU A 76 2.12 13.23 9.35
C LEU A 76 3.35 12.37 9.61
N LEU A 77 3.14 11.05 9.59
CA LEU A 77 4.16 10.04 9.82
C LEU A 77 4.20 9.09 8.64
N SER A 78 5.40 8.72 8.19
CA SER A 78 5.51 7.53 7.34
C SER A 78 5.33 6.27 8.20
N THR A 79 4.61 5.27 7.70
CA THR A 79 4.33 4.01 8.42
C THR A 79 5.62 3.36 8.93
N ARG A 80 6.67 3.39 8.09
CA ARG A 80 8.01 2.90 8.43
C ARG A 80 8.71 3.70 9.53
N ALA A 81 8.50 5.02 9.59
CA ALA A 81 9.03 5.84 10.66
C ALA A 81 8.21 5.71 11.95
N GLY A 82 6.90 5.45 11.85
CA GLY A 82 6.00 5.15 12.97
C GLY A 82 6.38 3.87 13.73
N GLY A 83 6.93 2.88 13.03
CA GLY A 83 7.47 1.65 13.62
C GLY A 83 8.68 1.85 14.56
N LEU A 84 9.33 3.03 14.55
CA LEU A 84 10.57 3.29 15.29
C LEU A 84 10.39 3.65 16.78
N GLY A 85 9.23 3.36 17.38
CA GLY A 85 9.02 3.54 18.83
C GLY A 85 8.73 4.98 19.28
N LEU A 86 7.93 5.72 18.53
CA LEU A 86 7.49 7.07 18.89
C LEU A 86 6.57 7.07 20.13
N ASN A 87 6.47 8.21 20.83
CA ASN A 87 5.55 8.38 21.95
C ASN A 87 4.51 9.47 21.63
N LEU A 88 3.31 9.06 21.24
CA LEU A 88 2.21 9.93 20.81
C LEU A 88 1.02 9.79 21.75
N GLN A 89 1.29 9.78 23.06
CA GLN A 89 0.28 9.61 24.12
C GLN A 89 -0.80 10.70 24.14
N THR A 90 -0.61 11.83 23.46
CA THR A 90 -1.63 12.87 23.35
C THR A 90 -2.53 12.71 22.11
N ALA A 91 -2.16 11.85 21.15
CA ALA A 91 -2.92 11.64 19.91
C ALA A 91 -4.14 10.74 20.14
N ASP A 92 -5.30 11.20 19.69
CA ASP A 92 -6.59 10.58 19.89
C ASP A 92 -7.20 9.99 18.60
N THR A 93 -6.80 10.49 17.42
CA THR A 93 -7.25 9.92 16.14
C THR A 93 -6.06 9.47 15.31
N VAL A 94 -6.12 8.25 14.78
CA VAL A 94 -5.14 7.67 13.86
C VAL A 94 -5.83 7.35 12.56
N ILE A 95 -5.33 7.91 11.46
CA ILE A 95 -5.82 7.61 10.10
C ILE A 95 -4.70 6.87 9.37
N ILE A 96 -4.98 5.64 8.95
CA ILE A 96 -4.08 4.83 8.12
C ILE A 96 -4.52 5.02 6.67
N TYR A 97 -3.63 5.65 5.90
CA TYR A 97 -3.84 5.92 4.49
C TYR A 97 -3.38 4.74 3.62
N ASP A 98 -2.09 4.41 3.68
CA ASP A 98 -1.51 3.30 2.91
C ASP A 98 -1.32 2.08 3.81
N SER A 99 -2.00 0.98 3.47
CA SER A 99 -1.91 -0.27 4.21
C SER A 99 -0.59 -1.00 3.92
N ASP A 100 0.13 -1.39 4.97
CA ASP A 100 1.37 -2.17 4.81
C ASP A 100 1.04 -3.65 4.52
N TRP A 101 1.90 -4.32 3.75
CA TRP A 101 1.84 -5.76 3.51
C TRP A 101 2.11 -6.58 4.78
N ASN A 102 2.79 -5.96 5.74
CA ASN A 102 3.03 -6.50 7.06
C ASN A 102 2.08 -5.84 8.07
N PRO A 103 1.04 -6.55 8.55
CA PRO A 103 0.06 -6.00 9.48
C PRO A 103 0.65 -5.57 10.82
N HIS A 104 1.81 -6.13 11.21
CA HIS A 104 2.51 -5.72 12.43
C HIS A 104 3.03 -4.29 12.38
N GLN A 105 3.34 -3.75 11.19
CA GLN A 105 3.73 -2.34 11.07
C GLN A 105 2.57 -1.40 11.40
N ASP A 106 1.37 -1.74 10.90
CA ASP A 106 0.16 -0.98 11.16
C ASP A 106 -0.26 -1.06 12.63
N LEU A 107 -0.28 -2.27 13.20
CA LEU A 107 -0.55 -2.47 14.64
C LEU A 107 0.44 -1.68 15.50
N GLN A 108 1.73 -1.74 15.13
CA GLN A 108 2.76 -1.00 15.84
C GLN A 108 2.55 0.52 15.75
N ALA A 109 2.07 1.03 14.60
CA ALA A 109 1.72 2.43 14.42
C ALA A 109 0.49 2.84 15.26
N GLN A 110 -0.54 2.00 15.32
CA GLN A 110 -1.73 2.20 16.16
C GLN A 110 -1.38 2.25 17.65
N ASP A 111 -0.52 1.33 18.12
CA ASP A 111 -0.02 1.27 19.49
C ASP A 111 0.78 2.52 19.91
N ARG A 112 1.15 3.41 18.98
CA ARG A 112 1.81 4.68 19.33
C ARG A 112 0.84 5.66 20.00
N ALA A 113 -0.43 5.65 19.56
CA ALA A 113 -1.50 6.47 20.11
C ALA A 113 -2.24 5.74 21.23
N HIS A 114 -2.51 4.44 21.04
CA HIS A 114 -3.12 3.58 22.06
C HIS A 114 -2.06 3.09 23.07
N ARG A 115 -1.54 4.03 23.87
CA ARG A 115 -0.45 3.79 24.82
C ARG A 115 -0.84 4.17 26.24
N ILE A 116 -0.26 3.46 27.21
CA ILE A 116 -0.38 3.76 28.65
C ILE A 116 -0.06 5.25 28.87
N GLY A 117 -1.00 6.01 29.42
CA GLY A 117 -0.88 7.46 29.63
C GLY A 117 -1.83 8.31 28.79
N GLN A 118 -2.43 7.75 27.73
CA GLN A 118 -3.51 8.38 27.00
C GLN A 118 -4.78 8.46 27.86
N LYS A 119 -5.46 9.61 27.83
CA LYS A 119 -6.70 9.90 28.56
C LYS A 119 -7.91 10.01 27.64
N ASN A 120 -7.70 10.34 26.37
CA ASN A 120 -8.75 10.48 25.38
C ASN A 120 -9.07 9.12 24.73
N GLU A 121 -10.31 8.98 24.26
CA GLU A 121 -10.70 7.81 23.47
C GLU A 121 -9.96 7.82 22.13
N VAL A 122 -9.30 6.72 21.80
CA VAL A 122 -8.51 6.60 20.56
C VAL A 122 -9.38 5.99 19.46
N ARG A 123 -9.54 6.70 18.34
CA ARG A 123 -10.22 6.21 17.13
C ARG A 123 -9.20 5.90 16.04
N ILE A 124 -9.32 4.74 15.42
CA ILE A 124 -8.43 4.27 14.35
C ILE A 124 -9.28 4.08 13.12
N LEU A 125 -9.01 4.86 12.08
CA LEU A 125 -9.67 4.78 10.79
C LEU A 125 -8.66 4.29 9.75
N ARG A 126 -9.08 3.40 8.88
CA ARG A 126 -8.29 2.94 7.73
C ARG A 126 -9.06 3.29 6.48
N LEU A 127 -8.45 4.09 5.62
CA LEU A 127 -9.04 4.43 4.33
C LEU A 127 -8.68 3.33 3.32
N ILE A 128 -9.67 2.86 2.58
CA ILE A 128 -9.52 1.82 1.57
C ILE A 128 -10.40 2.18 0.39
N THR A 129 -9.84 2.11 -0.80
CA THR A 129 -10.59 2.32 -2.04
C THR A 129 -11.33 1.04 -2.43
N SER A 130 -12.63 1.14 -2.67
CA SER A 130 -13.46 0.00 -3.10
C SER A 130 -13.02 -0.56 -4.46
N ASN A 131 -13.18 -1.87 -4.67
CA ASN A 131 -12.81 -2.58 -5.90
C ASN A 131 -11.37 -2.33 -6.37
N SER A 132 -10.45 -2.14 -5.42
CA SER A 132 -9.07 -1.77 -5.72
C SER A 132 -8.07 -2.85 -5.29
N VAL A 133 -6.79 -2.62 -5.62
CA VAL A 133 -5.72 -3.49 -5.14
C VAL A 133 -5.55 -3.40 -3.62
N GLU A 134 -6.02 -2.33 -2.98
CA GLU A 134 -5.90 -2.11 -1.53
C GLU A 134 -6.71 -3.12 -0.73
N GLU A 135 -7.92 -3.50 -1.20
CA GLU A 135 -8.74 -4.55 -0.58
C GLU A 135 -8.01 -5.90 -0.57
N LYS A 136 -7.33 -6.25 -1.67
CA LYS A 136 -6.55 -7.48 -1.77
C LYS A 136 -5.34 -7.47 -0.84
N ILE A 137 -4.70 -6.30 -0.69
CA ILE A 137 -3.59 -6.12 0.26
C ILE A 137 -4.11 -6.30 1.69
N LEU A 138 -5.24 -5.66 2.03
CA LEU A 138 -5.86 -5.80 3.35
C LEU A 138 -6.24 -7.26 3.63
N GLY A 139 -6.92 -7.92 2.71
CA GLY A 139 -7.34 -9.32 2.87
C GLY A 139 -6.15 -10.26 3.13
N ARG A 140 -5.04 -10.07 2.40
CA ARG A 140 -3.79 -10.80 2.65
C ARG A 140 -3.15 -10.45 4.00
N ALA A 141 -3.19 -9.19 4.41
CA ALA A 141 -2.68 -8.77 5.71
C ALA A 141 -3.51 -9.36 6.87
N GLN A 142 -4.84 -9.40 6.72
CA GLN A 142 -5.75 -9.98 7.70
C GLN A 142 -5.62 -11.51 7.77
N PHE A 143 -5.41 -12.17 6.63
CA PHE A 143 -5.08 -13.61 6.61
C PHE A 143 -3.79 -13.91 7.39
N LYS A 144 -2.75 -13.08 7.24
CA LYS A 144 -1.51 -13.21 8.03
C LYS A 144 -1.77 -13.03 9.52
N LEU A 145 -2.60 -12.06 9.92
CA LEU A 145 -2.97 -11.85 11.32
C LEU A 145 -3.76 -13.03 11.90
N ASP A 146 -4.70 -13.59 11.14
CA ASP A 146 -5.47 -14.75 11.57
C ASP A 146 -4.56 -15.99 11.74
N MET A 147 -3.63 -16.20 10.80
CA MET A 147 -2.63 -17.26 10.92
C MET A 147 -1.73 -17.07 12.15
N ASP A 148 -1.24 -15.85 12.40
CA ASP A 148 -0.47 -15.51 13.60
C ASP A 148 -1.30 -15.72 14.87
N GLY A 149 -2.58 -15.34 14.84
CA GLY A 149 -3.54 -15.55 15.93
C GLY A 149 -3.67 -17.03 16.28
N LYS A 150 -3.83 -17.90 15.27
CA LYS A 150 -3.89 -19.36 15.44
C LYS A 150 -2.59 -19.92 16.04
N VAL A 151 -1.42 -19.43 15.63
CA VAL A 151 -0.12 -19.84 16.17
C VAL A 151 0.06 -19.38 17.63
N ILE A 152 -0.28 -18.13 17.95
CA ILE A 152 -0.23 -17.60 19.32
C ILE A 152 -1.19 -18.38 20.22
N GLN A 153 -2.38 -18.69 19.73
CA GLN A 153 -3.36 -19.48 20.46
C GLN A 153 -2.86 -20.90 20.71
N ALA A 154 -2.24 -21.53 19.71
CA ALA A 154 -1.57 -22.83 19.86
C ALA A 154 -0.48 -22.80 20.94
N GLY A 155 0.30 -21.71 21.02
CA GLY A 155 1.29 -21.50 22.08
C GLY A 155 0.70 -21.20 23.46
N LYS A 156 -0.46 -20.53 23.54
CA LYS A 156 -1.19 -20.29 24.80
C LYS A 156 -1.78 -21.57 25.40
N PHE A 157 -1.97 -22.63 24.61
CA PHE A 157 -2.48 -23.92 25.09
C PHE A 157 -1.43 -24.80 25.80
N ASP A 158 -0.14 -24.42 25.80
CA ASP A 158 0.94 -25.26 26.34
C ASP A 158 1.19 -25.07 27.85
N ASN A 159 0.43 -24.19 28.53
CA ASN A 159 0.64 -23.93 29.95
C ASN A 159 -0.67 -23.68 30.70
N LYS A 160 -1.23 -24.73 31.32
CA LYS A 160 -2.27 -24.68 32.38
C LYS A 160 -3.71 -24.25 32.02
N SER A 161 -4.07 -24.03 30.76
CA SER A 161 -5.46 -23.72 30.40
C SER A 161 -6.38 -24.94 30.51
N THR A 162 -7.56 -24.76 31.07
CA THR A 162 -8.60 -25.80 31.18
C THR A 162 -9.28 -26.05 29.83
N ASN A 163 -9.90 -27.23 29.66
CA ASN A 163 -10.59 -27.56 28.40
C ASN A 163 -11.77 -26.61 28.12
N GLU A 164 -12.40 -26.08 29.18
CA GLU A 164 -13.50 -25.12 29.09
C GLU A 164 -13.03 -23.73 28.59
N GLU A 165 -11.89 -23.24 29.08
CA GLU A 165 -11.28 -21.98 28.58
C GLU A 165 -10.87 -22.09 27.11
N ARG A 166 -10.46 -23.30 26.69
CA ARG A 166 -10.11 -23.59 25.29
C ARG A 166 -11.34 -23.57 24.38
N GLU A 167 -12.42 -24.22 24.79
CA GLU A 167 -13.68 -24.22 24.03
C GLU A 167 -14.31 -22.83 23.96
N ALA A 168 -14.29 -22.06 25.06
CA ALA A 168 -14.80 -20.69 25.08
C ALA A 168 -14.01 -19.78 24.12
N LEU A 169 -12.68 -19.83 24.15
CA LEU A 169 -11.84 -19.03 23.26
C LEU A 169 -12.01 -19.42 21.78
N LEU A 170 -12.14 -20.72 21.50
CA LEU A 170 -12.40 -21.21 20.14
C LEU A 170 -13.75 -20.71 19.60
N ARG A 171 -14.80 -20.73 20.42
CA ARG A 171 -16.12 -20.21 20.04
C ARG A 171 -16.06 -18.72 19.71
N THR A 172 -15.43 -17.91 20.56
CA THR A 172 -15.26 -16.47 20.30
C THR A 172 -14.48 -16.18 19.02
N LEU A 173 -13.46 -16.99 18.70
CA LEU A 173 -12.69 -16.83 17.47
C LEU A 173 -13.49 -17.22 16.23
N LEU A 174 -14.24 -18.32 16.28
CA LEU A 174 -15.14 -18.73 15.21
C LEU A 174 -16.21 -17.67 14.94
N GLU A 175 -16.85 -17.15 15.98
CA GLU A 175 -17.83 -16.06 15.87
C GLU A 175 -17.20 -14.77 15.29
N SER A 176 -15.96 -14.45 15.67
CA SER A 176 -15.26 -13.28 15.12
C SER A 176 -14.85 -13.46 13.64
N ALA A 177 -14.54 -14.69 13.22
CA ALA A 177 -14.22 -14.99 11.83
C ALA A 177 -15.47 -14.92 10.93
N GLU A 178 -16.60 -15.47 11.42
CA GLU A 178 -17.89 -15.38 10.72
C GLU A 178 -18.41 -13.94 10.59
N ALA A 179 -18.21 -13.11 11.62
CA ALA A 179 -18.54 -11.68 11.57
C ALA A 179 -17.64 -10.89 10.60
N GLY A 180 -16.38 -11.33 10.43
CA GLY A 180 -15.44 -10.71 9.49
C GLY A 180 -15.83 -10.87 8.02
N GLU A 181 -16.49 -11.99 7.66
CA GLU A 181 -16.95 -12.25 6.29
C GLU A 181 -18.16 -11.40 5.89
N GLN A 182 -18.96 -10.92 6.86
CA GLN A 182 -20.13 -10.08 6.63
C GLN A 182 -19.80 -8.60 6.39
N LEU A 183 -18.55 -8.17 6.65
CA LEU A 183 -18.09 -6.80 6.42
C LEU A 183 -17.70 -6.48 4.97
N ASN A 184 -17.79 -7.47 4.07
CA ASN A 184 -17.44 -7.32 2.65
C ASN A 184 -18.59 -6.84 1.76
N ASP A 185 -19.83 -6.79 2.27
CA ASP A 185 -20.95 -6.09 1.63
C ASP A 185 -20.95 -4.63 2.09
N GLN A 186 -19.93 -3.86 1.67
CA GLN A 186 -19.90 -2.42 1.95
C GLN A 186 -20.73 -1.68 0.89
N ASP A 187 -21.96 -1.34 1.27
CA ASP A 187 -22.70 -0.22 0.68
C ASP A 187 -21.84 1.06 0.76
N GLU A 188 -22.02 1.97 -0.20
CA GLU A 188 -21.41 3.31 -0.13
C GLU A 188 -21.87 4.00 1.16
N MET A 189 -20.95 4.23 2.11
CA MET A 189 -21.24 4.94 3.35
C MET A 189 -21.71 6.37 3.04
N ASP A 190 -22.85 6.76 3.60
CA ASP A 190 -23.31 8.13 3.51
C ASP A 190 -22.63 9.03 4.55
N ASP A 191 -22.91 10.35 4.48
CA ASP A 191 -22.31 11.31 5.41
C ASP A 191 -22.79 11.08 6.86
N ASP A 192 -24.02 10.58 7.05
CA ASP A 192 -24.59 10.33 8.36
C ASP A 192 -23.92 9.11 9.01
N ASP A 193 -23.71 8.02 8.26
CA ASP A 193 -22.95 6.84 8.69
C ASP A 193 -21.52 7.22 9.09
N LEU A 194 -20.85 8.05 8.27
CA LEU A 194 -19.49 8.51 8.58
C LEU A 194 -19.45 9.35 9.86
N ASN A 195 -20.44 10.23 10.03
CA ASN A 195 -20.57 11.06 11.23
C ASN A 195 -20.80 10.21 12.48
N GLU A 196 -21.58 9.14 12.39
CA GLU A 196 -21.80 8.21 13.51
C GLU A 196 -20.53 7.43 13.88
N ILE A 197 -19.74 6.98 12.90
CA ILE A 197 -18.47 6.28 13.16
C ILE A 197 -17.44 7.22 13.79
N MET A 198 -17.43 8.49 13.35
CA MET A 198 -16.48 9.50 13.80
C MET A 198 -16.84 10.11 15.16
N ALA A 199 -18.12 10.31 15.45
CA ALA A 199 -18.56 11.00 16.65
C ALA A 199 -18.28 10.21 17.93
N ARG A 200 -17.74 10.90 18.93
CA ARG A 200 -17.55 10.37 20.30
C ARG A 200 -18.68 10.78 21.24
N SER A 201 -19.39 11.85 20.90
CA SER A 201 -20.51 12.38 21.68
C SER A 201 -21.59 12.96 20.78
N ASP A 202 -22.82 13.05 21.29
CA ASP A 202 -23.95 13.65 20.59
C ASP A 202 -23.69 15.12 20.21
N GLU A 203 -22.84 15.83 20.96
CA GLU A 203 -22.46 17.21 20.65
C GLU A 203 -21.59 17.29 19.38
N GLU A 204 -20.67 16.34 19.19
CA GLU A 204 -19.85 16.23 17.98
C GLU A 204 -20.71 15.87 16.77
N LEU A 205 -21.69 14.98 16.94
CA LEU A 205 -22.63 14.61 15.89
C LEU A 205 -23.41 15.85 15.38
N ILE A 206 -23.94 16.67 16.30
CA ILE A 206 -24.63 17.92 15.95
C ILE A 206 -23.68 18.89 15.23
N LEU A 207 -22.40 18.93 15.60
CA LEU A 207 -21.40 19.77 14.94
C LEU A 207 -21.15 19.29 13.50
N PHE A 208 -20.98 18.00 13.29
CA PHE A 208 -20.75 17.43 11.95
C PHE A 208 -21.94 17.68 11.03
N GLN A 209 -23.16 17.45 11.51
CA GLN A 209 -24.38 17.76 10.75
C GLN A 209 -24.46 19.24 10.34
N LYS A 210 -24.02 20.17 11.21
CA LYS A 210 -23.96 21.60 10.84
C LYS A 210 -22.90 21.86 9.78
N MET A 211 -21.73 21.23 9.89
CA MET A 211 -20.67 21.34 8.88
C MET A 211 -21.15 20.82 7.52
N ASP A 212 -21.93 19.74 7.49
CA ASP A 212 -22.48 19.17 6.24
C ASP A 212 -23.49 20.09 5.59
N GLN A 213 -24.36 20.69 6.40
CA GLN A 213 -25.29 21.72 5.92
C GLN A 213 -24.58 22.95 5.37
N GLU A 214 -23.44 23.34 5.94
CA GLU A 214 -22.62 24.45 5.43
C GLU A 214 -21.89 24.07 4.13
N ARG A 215 -21.35 22.84 4.05
CA ARG A 215 -20.74 22.30 2.83
C ARG A 215 -21.75 22.27 1.68
N ALA A 216 -22.94 21.71 1.90
CA ALA A 216 -24.00 21.65 0.91
C ALA A 216 -24.52 23.04 0.45
N LYS A 217 -24.31 24.10 1.23
CA LYS A 217 -24.67 25.48 0.82
C LYS A 217 -23.58 26.16 0.01
N ASN A 218 -22.32 25.89 0.33
CA ASN A 218 -21.18 26.66 -0.16
C ASN A 218 -20.43 25.96 -1.31
N GLU A 219 -20.51 24.64 -1.41
CA GLU A 219 -19.76 23.87 -2.41
C GLU A 219 -20.48 23.81 -3.76
N LYS A 220 -19.68 23.65 -4.81
CA LYS A 220 -20.15 23.48 -6.19
C LYS A 220 -20.29 22.01 -6.60
N TYR A 221 -19.79 21.11 -5.76
CA TYR A 221 -19.70 19.67 -5.94
C TYR A 221 -20.61 18.99 -4.92
N GLY A 222 -21.25 17.88 -5.28
CA GLY A 222 -22.05 17.05 -4.38
C GLY A 222 -23.48 16.78 -4.83
N PRO A 223 -24.24 15.99 -4.06
CA PRO A 223 -25.62 15.64 -4.39
C PRO A 223 -26.50 16.90 -4.52
N GLY A 224 -27.14 17.08 -5.68
CA GLY A 224 -27.98 18.26 -5.95
C GLY A 224 -27.24 19.49 -6.50
N HIS A 225 -25.91 19.40 -6.72
CA HIS A 225 -25.13 20.44 -7.37
C HIS A 225 -24.83 20.14 -8.85
N ARG A 226 -24.22 21.10 -9.55
CA ARG A 226 -23.88 20.98 -10.98
C ARG A 226 -22.86 19.87 -11.25
N TYR A 227 -21.91 19.70 -10.33
CA TYR A 227 -20.87 18.68 -10.43
C TYR A 227 -21.09 17.60 -9.36
N PRO A 228 -20.85 16.32 -9.67
CA PRO A 228 -20.93 15.23 -8.69
C PRO A 228 -19.88 15.40 -7.58
N ARG A 229 -19.94 14.61 -6.50
CA ARG A 229 -18.97 14.74 -5.39
C ARG A 229 -17.53 14.43 -5.82
N LEU A 230 -17.38 13.45 -6.69
CA LEU A 230 -16.11 13.06 -7.31
C LEU A 230 -16.02 13.66 -8.71
N MET A 231 -14.78 13.86 -9.20
CA MET A 231 -14.52 14.33 -10.55
C MET A 231 -15.10 13.35 -11.59
N GLY A 232 -15.85 13.88 -12.56
CA GLY A 232 -16.42 13.09 -13.66
C GLY A 232 -15.45 12.91 -14.83
N GLU A 233 -15.80 12.04 -15.78
CA GLU A 233 -15.01 11.84 -17.02
C GLU A 233 -14.89 13.13 -17.86
N ASP A 234 -15.87 14.04 -17.73
CA ASP A 234 -15.92 15.33 -18.41
C ASP A 234 -14.94 16.37 -17.84
N GLU A 235 -14.49 16.18 -16.60
CA GLU A 235 -13.48 17.01 -15.94
C GLU A 235 -12.08 16.38 -16.01
N LEU A 236 -11.98 15.15 -16.52
CA LEU A 236 -10.74 14.39 -16.55
C LEU A 236 -9.79 14.95 -17.63
N PRO A 237 -8.48 15.09 -17.34
CA PRO A 237 -7.53 15.55 -18.34
C PRO A 237 -7.45 14.64 -19.56
N ASP A 238 -7.20 15.22 -20.73
CA ASP A 238 -7.11 14.54 -22.02
C ASP A 238 -6.13 13.34 -22.01
N ILE A 239 -5.11 13.36 -21.14
CA ILE A 239 -4.15 12.25 -20.98
C ILE A 239 -4.80 10.92 -20.57
N TYR A 240 -5.90 10.97 -19.84
CA TYR A 240 -6.64 9.78 -19.42
C TYR A 240 -7.70 9.33 -20.44
N LEU A 241 -8.07 10.22 -21.37
CA LEU A 241 -9.01 9.92 -22.45
C LEU A 241 -8.31 9.33 -23.69
N ALA A 242 -6.97 9.45 -23.77
CA ALA A 242 -6.19 8.85 -24.83
C ALA A 242 -5.94 7.35 -24.55
N GLU A 243 -6.42 6.47 -25.45
CA GLU A 243 -6.21 5.01 -25.37
C GLU A 243 -4.72 4.61 -25.39
N ASP A 244 -3.89 5.46 -25.97
CA ASP A 244 -2.43 5.32 -25.93
C ASP A 244 -1.89 6.11 -24.73
N MET A 245 -1.86 5.47 -23.55
CA MET A 245 -0.91 5.86 -22.52
C MET A 245 0.46 5.90 -23.21
N PRO A 246 1.14 7.05 -23.33
CA PRO A 246 2.44 7.08 -23.96
C PRO A 246 3.32 6.18 -23.11
N SER A 247 3.60 4.97 -23.62
CA SER A 247 4.54 4.03 -23.02
C SER A 247 5.71 4.89 -22.59
N ALA A 248 5.95 5.00 -21.28
CA ALA A 248 6.92 5.92 -20.71
C ALA A 248 8.14 5.86 -21.62
N LYS A 249 8.40 6.95 -22.37
CA LYS A 249 9.42 6.94 -23.42
C LYS A 249 10.62 6.31 -22.78
N ALA A 250 11.04 5.15 -23.28
CA ALA A 250 12.21 4.45 -22.75
C ALA A 250 13.31 5.49 -22.74
N GLU A 251 13.66 5.98 -21.55
CA GLU A 251 14.70 6.98 -21.41
C GLU A 251 15.93 6.35 -22.07
N VAL A 252 16.33 6.93 -23.19
CA VAL A 252 17.52 6.48 -23.89
C VAL A 252 18.65 6.75 -22.92
N GLU A 253 19.13 5.67 -22.30
CA GLU A 253 20.21 5.67 -21.32
C GLU A 253 21.44 6.27 -21.99
N GLU A 254 21.62 7.60 -21.89
CA GLU A 254 22.86 8.26 -22.28
C GLU A 254 23.95 7.73 -21.35
N VAL A 255 24.77 6.83 -21.87
CA VAL A 255 25.95 6.27 -21.19
C VAL A 255 26.94 7.41 -20.94
N THR A 256 26.76 8.12 -19.84
CA THR A 256 27.75 9.04 -19.31
C THR A 256 28.79 8.27 -18.49
N GLY A 257 30.05 8.70 -18.63
CA GLY A 257 31.22 7.87 -18.43
C GLY A 257 31.53 7.42 -17.00
N ARG A 258 32.49 6.49 -16.95
CA ARG A 258 33.07 5.83 -15.78
C ARG A 258 33.31 6.80 -14.61
N GLY A 259 32.66 6.57 -13.46
CA GLY A 259 33.26 6.95 -12.18
C GLY A 259 32.40 7.55 -11.06
N ALA A 260 31.08 7.69 -11.21
CA ALA A 260 30.21 8.07 -10.10
C ALA A 260 29.37 6.87 -9.66
N ARG A 261 29.26 6.63 -8.34
CA ARG A 261 28.29 5.65 -7.82
C ARG A 261 26.89 6.13 -8.18
N GLU A 262 26.27 5.47 -9.16
CA GLU A 262 24.86 5.64 -9.48
C GLU A 262 24.02 5.47 -8.22
N ARG A 263 23.19 6.47 -7.91
CA ARG A 263 22.02 6.23 -7.06
C ARG A 263 21.10 5.32 -7.85
N LYS A 264 20.72 4.19 -7.24
CA LYS A 264 19.76 3.23 -7.83
C LYS A 264 18.47 3.98 -8.16
N VAL A 265 18.24 4.25 -9.44
CA VAL A 265 16.95 4.75 -9.93
C VAL A 265 15.94 3.62 -9.77
N THR A 266 14.89 3.85 -9.00
CA THR A 266 13.81 2.88 -8.79
C THR A 266 13.01 2.77 -10.08
N ARG A 267 13.18 1.66 -10.82
CA ARG A 267 12.30 1.32 -11.94
C ARG A 267 10.99 0.75 -11.38
N TYR A 268 9.86 1.31 -11.79
CA TYR A 268 8.51 0.94 -11.32
C TYR A 268 7.79 -0.05 -12.26
N ASP A 269 8.44 -0.42 -13.36
CA ASP A 269 8.05 -1.56 -14.18
C ASP A 269 8.55 -2.83 -13.47
N ASP A 270 7.59 -3.64 -13.05
CA ASP A 270 7.81 -4.92 -12.38
C ASP A 270 8.32 -6.00 -13.36
N GLY A 271 8.37 -5.67 -14.65
CA GLY A 271 8.74 -6.53 -15.76
C GLY A 271 7.72 -7.63 -16.05
N LEU A 272 6.74 -7.91 -15.17
CA LEU A 272 5.64 -8.87 -15.35
C LEU A 272 4.60 -8.39 -16.36
N THR A 273 4.14 -9.30 -17.22
CA THR A 273 2.96 -9.08 -18.06
C THR A 273 1.70 -9.17 -17.18
N GLU A 274 0.62 -8.50 -17.58
CA GLU A 274 -0.66 -8.46 -16.85
C GLU A 274 -1.17 -9.87 -16.47
N ASP A 275 -1.11 -10.84 -17.40
CA ASP A 275 -1.48 -12.23 -17.12
C ASP A 275 -0.58 -12.92 -16.09
N GLN A 276 0.73 -12.64 -16.10
CA GLN A 276 1.66 -13.22 -15.12
C GLN A 276 1.45 -12.59 -13.74
N TRP A 277 1.01 -11.34 -13.71
CA TRP A 277 0.69 -10.61 -12.50
C TRP A 277 -0.61 -11.12 -11.89
N LEU A 278 -1.67 -11.33 -12.70
CA LEU A 278 -2.92 -11.94 -12.26
C LEU A 278 -2.67 -13.33 -11.67
N MET A 279 -1.92 -14.19 -12.37
CA MET A 279 -1.58 -15.54 -11.89
C MET A 279 -0.77 -15.53 -10.58
N ALA A 280 0.13 -14.56 -10.39
CA ALA A 280 0.87 -14.41 -9.13
C ALA A 280 0.00 -13.82 -8.00
N MET A 281 -1.05 -13.09 -8.35
CA MET A 281 -2.00 -12.56 -7.37
C MET A 281 -3.05 -13.61 -6.96
N ASP A 282 -3.36 -14.55 -7.84
CA ASP A 282 -4.30 -15.66 -7.58
C ASP A 282 -3.61 -16.92 -7.01
N ALA A 283 -2.27 -16.98 -7.01
CA ALA A 283 -1.53 -18.08 -6.38
C ALA A 283 -1.51 -17.90 -4.85
N GLU A 284 -2.10 -18.85 -4.13
CA GLU A 284 -2.17 -18.86 -2.66
C GLU A 284 -0.78 -18.99 -1.97
N ASP A 285 0.21 -19.56 -2.66
CA ASP A 285 1.52 -19.91 -2.10
C ASP A 285 2.70 -19.01 -2.52
N ASP A 286 2.57 -18.20 -3.58
CA ASP A 286 3.66 -17.35 -4.10
C ASP A 286 3.42 -15.87 -3.75
N THR A 287 4.30 -15.26 -2.96
CA THR A 287 4.26 -13.80 -2.76
C THR A 287 4.66 -13.08 -4.05
N ILE A 288 4.00 -11.95 -4.35
CA ILE A 288 4.29 -11.16 -5.55
C ILE A 288 5.79 -10.76 -5.57
N GLU A 289 6.38 -10.45 -4.41
CA GLU A 289 7.81 -10.17 -4.26
C GLU A 289 8.72 -11.35 -4.67
N GLU A 290 8.33 -12.59 -4.39
CA GLU A 290 9.07 -13.76 -4.83
C GLU A 290 8.97 -14.00 -6.33
N ALA A 291 7.80 -13.74 -6.93
CA ALA A 291 7.62 -13.81 -8.38
C ALA A 291 8.53 -12.79 -9.10
N ILE A 292 8.60 -11.58 -8.56
CA ILE A 292 9.49 -10.50 -9.03
C ILE A 292 10.95 -10.92 -8.88
N ALA A 293 11.36 -11.39 -7.70
CA ALA A 293 12.73 -11.82 -7.42
C ALA A 293 13.19 -12.99 -8.31
N ARG A 294 12.31 -13.97 -8.59
CA ARG A 294 12.61 -15.08 -9.51
C ARG A 294 12.78 -14.59 -10.95
N LYS A 295 11.97 -13.62 -11.38
CA LYS A 295 12.07 -13.04 -12.72
C LYS A 295 13.35 -12.21 -12.85
N ASP A 296 13.67 -11.38 -11.88
CA ASP A 296 14.91 -10.61 -11.82
C ASP A 296 16.15 -11.53 -11.81
N ALA A 297 16.13 -12.60 -11.02
CA ALA A 297 17.19 -13.60 -11.03
C ALA A 297 17.35 -14.27 -12.40
N ARG A 298 16.25 -14.50 -13.13
CA ARG A 298 16.26 -15.05 -14.49
C ARG A 298 16.83 -14.06 -15.50
N VAL A 299 16.50 -12.77 -15.37
CA VAL A 299 17.02 -11.69 -16.21
C VAL A 299 18.52 -11.48 -15.96
N GLU A 300 18.96 -11.46 -14.71
CA GLU A 300 20.37 -11.32 -14.34
C GLU A 300 21.20 -12.53 -14.79
N ARG A 301 20.63 -13.75 -14.72
CA ARG A 301 21.26 -14.95 -15.27
C ARG A 301 21.40 -14.88 -16.80
N ARG A 302 20.44 -14.27 -17.51
CA ARG A 302 20.54 -14.02 -18.96
C ARG A 302 21.58 -12.95 -19.27
N ARG A 303 21.65 -11.87 -18.48
CA ARG A 303 22.62 -10.78 -18.63
C ARG A 303 24.05 -11.27 -18.41
N SER A 304 24.31 -11.97 -17.32
CA SER A 304 25.62 -12.57 -17.02
C SER A 304 26.06 -13.60 -18.07
N ASN A 305 25.14 -14.40 -18.61
CA ASN A 305 25.45 -15.31 -19.73
C ASN A 305 25.77 -14.57 -21.04
N LYS A 306 25.10 -13.44 -21.31
CA LYS A 306 25.39 -12.57 -22.46
C LYS A 306 26.75 -11.88 -22.32
N GLU A 307 27.10 -11.41 -21.12
CA GLU A 307 28.42 -10.84 -20.82
C GLU A 307 29.54 -11.87 -20.96
N LYS A 308 29.34 -13.10 -20.46
CA LYS A 308 30.30 -14.21 -20.64
C LYS A 308 30.52 -14.58 -22.11
N ARG A 309 29.48 -14.48 -22.95
CA ARG A 309 29.59 -14.65 -24.41
C ARG A 309 30.35 -13.51 -25.06
N SER A 310 30.15 -12.27 -24.61
CA SER A 310 30.84 -11.08 -25.15
C SER A 310 32.33 -10.98 -24.74
N ARG A 311 32.73 -11.63 -23.63
CA ARG A 311 34.12 -11.63 -23.13
C ARG A 311 35.02 -12.69 -23.76
N LYS A 312 34.53 -13.54 -24.68
CA LYS A 312 35.39 -14.42 -25.47
C LYS A 312 35.88 -13.66 -26.71
N PRO A 313 37.18 -13.29 -26.81
CA PRO A 313 37.73 -12.78 -28.06
C PRO A 313 37.86 -13.97 -29.04
N GLY A 314 37.72 -13.67 -30.33
CA GLY A 314 37.60 -14.66 -31.41
C GLY A 314 38.63 -15.79 -31.38
N GLY A 315 38.14 -17.01 -31.61
CA GLY A 315 38.91 -18.22 -31.84
C GLY A 315 38.03 -19.27 -32.52
N THR A 316 38.10 -19.28 -33.85
CA THR A 316 37.88 -20.37 -34.82
C THR A 316 36.93 -21.53 -34.46
N ASP A 317 35.86 -21.61 -35.25
CA ASP A 317 35.25 -22.80 -35.87
C ASP A 317 35.22 -24.14 -35.09
N SER A 318 34.02 -24.53 -34.66
CA SER A 318 33.51 -25.90 -34.72
C SER A 318 32.07 -25.92 -34.21
N SER A 319 31.11 -25.92 -35.14
CA SER A 319 29.76 -26.40 -34.86
C SER A 319 29.84 -27.88 -34.48
N PRO A 320 29.21 -28.36 -33.39
CA PRO A 320 29.00 -29.79 -33.25
C PRO A 320 27.96 -30.22 -34.28
N GLU A 321 28.36 -31.10 -35.21
CA GLU A 321 27.44 -31.78 -36.12
C GLU A 321 26.37 -32.56 -35.33
N PRO A 322 25.13 -32.66 -35.84
CA PRO A 322 24.12 -33.51 -35.26
C PRO A 322 24.47 -34.98 -35.54
N SER A 323 24.84 -35.73 -34.51
CA SER A 323 25.00 -37.18 -34.61
C SER A 323 23.66 -37.84 -34.95
N ARG A 324 23.48 -38.20 -36.22
CA ARG A 324 22.53 -39.20 -36.68
C ARG A 324 23.20 -40.57 -36.59
N GLU A 325 22.80 -41.37 -35.62
CA GLU A 325 22.90 -42.83 -35.70
C GLU A 325 21.61 -43.48 -35.15
N SER A 326 20.72 -43.76 -36.11
CA SER A 326 20.06 -45.04 -36.36
C SER A 326 19.62 -45.95 -35.19
N SER A 327 18.29 -46.09 -35.11
CA SER A 327 17.55 -47.36 -34.97
C SER A 327 17.80 -48.26 -33.76
N GLU A 328 16.89 -48.19 -32.79
CA GLU A 328 16.35 -49.40 -32.15
C GLU A 328 14.83 -49.25 -31.96
N THR A 329 14.09 -50.14 -32.60
CA THR A 329 12.64 -50.30 -32.53
C THR A 329 12.17 -50.62 -31.11
N PRO A 330 11.07 -50.03 -30.59
CA PRO A 330 10.51 -50.45 -29.31
C PRO A 330 9.80 -51.82 -29.44
N GLN A 331 10.34 -52.83 -28.76
CA GLN A 331 9.69 -54.14 -28.63
C GLN A 331 8.44 -54.04 -27.74
N VAL A 332 7.32 -54.48 -28.31
CA VAL A 332 6.02 -54.66 -27.66
C VAL A 332 6.10 -55.77 -26.60
N LYS A 333 5.99 -55.41 -25.31
CA LYS A 333 5.71 -56.40 -24.25
C LYS A 333 4.21 -56.69 -24.19
N ARG A 334 3.87 -57.90 -24.61
CA ARG A 334 2.55 -58.53 -24.56
C ARG A 334 1.97 -58.57 -23.14
N ARG A 335 0.67 -58.24 -23.01
CA ARG A 335 -0.19 -58.67 -21.89
C ARG A 335 -0.41 -60.19 -21.95
N ARG A 336 -0.26 -60.86 -20.80
CA ARG A 336 -0.94 -62.10 -20.41
C ARG A 336 -1.20 -61.96 -18.90
N LYS A 337 -2.44 -61.72 -18.49
CA LYS A 337 -3.57 -62.64 -18.26
C LYS A 337 -3.58 -63.10 -16.81
#